data_AF-A0A9W8KBJ3-F1
#
_entry.id   AF-A0A9W8KBJ3-F1
#
_cell.length_a   1.000
_cell.length_b   1.000
_cell.length_c   1.000
_cell.angle_alpha   90.00
_cell.angle_beta   90.00
_cell.angle_gamma   90.00
#
_symmetry.space_group_name_H-M   'P 1'
#
loop_
_entity.id
_entity.type
_entity.pdbx_description
1 polymer ?
#
loop_
_entity_poly.entity_id
_entity_poly.type
_entity_poly.pdbx_seq_one_letter_code
_entity_poly.pdbx_strand_id
1 'polypeptide(L)'
;MSFNDLERGTFAHPSPALSASAQTDEERHYKRTVQELSRKVFQINASVANIRQLVGQLNTMRDTARLRQDVHTKMESTRELVKTTTSELKALSEFQQTNPSKRRARRLEQQKLTGDFHKVVEQFQNIQRVSAEVTREYVDRAKHAVHGSDTYEDHEESTPLLGKQQQQQQRRVELSVLDNDIEYNEALINERESEINEIEQGIVELNEIFRDLGTIVTEQQSLLDNIETNVQSVGSNAMQAAEQLSSASEHQRRANKTKFCILLFAIIFMLVVLLIALS
;
A
#
# COMPACT_ATOMS: atom_id res chain seq x y z
N MET A 1 -24.30 38.51 -18.92
CA MET A 1 -23.27 39.02 -19.84
C MET A 1 -23.95 40.03 -20.76
N SER A 2 -23.37 41.22 -20.88
CA SER A 2 -23.99 42.36 -21.59
C SER A 2 -23.59 42.36 -23.06
N PHE A 3 -24.50 42.78 -23.93
CA PHE A 3 -24.30 42.90 -25.39
C PHE A 3 -23.09 43.79 -25.76
N ASN A 4 -22.62 44.62 -24.83
CA ASN A 4 -21.44 45.48 -25.01
C ASN A 4 -20.08 44.75 -24.99
N ASP A 5 -20.00 43.49 -24.53
CA ASP A 5 -18.73 42.75 -24.48
C ASP A 5 -18.34 42.15 -25.85
N LEU A 6 -19.28 42.01 -26.79
CA LEU A 6 -19.03 41.43 -28.11
C LEU A 6 -18.40 42.40 -29.13
N GLU A 7 -18.56 43.72 -28.96
CA GLU A 7 -18.07 44.71 -29.93
C GLU A 7 -16.61 45.13 -29.73
N ARG A 8 -15.99 44.82 -28.59
CA ARG A 8 -14.62 45.28 -28.28
C ARG A 8 -13.49 44.32 -28.66
N GLY A 9 -13.79 43.14 -29.20
CA GLY A 9 -12.76 42.20 -29.68
C GLY A 9 -11.75 41.75 -28.62
N THR A 10 -11.97 42.06 -27.34
CA THR A 10 -11.12 41.63 -26.23
C THR A 10 -11.51 40.21 -25.83
N PHE A 11 -11.17 39.24 -26.68
CA PHE A 11 -11.02 37.87 -26.22
C PHE A 11 -9.83 37.85 -25.26
N ALA A 12 -10.11 37.92 -23.96
CA ALA A 12 -9.13 37.64 -22.92
C ALA A 12 -8.75 36.16 -23.02
N HIS A 13 -7.85 35.83 -23.94
CA HIS A 13 -7.19 34.53 -23.94
C HIS A 13 -6.41 34.42 -22.62
N PRO A 14 -6.66 33.38 -21.80
CA PRO A 14 -5.80 33.12 -20.67
C PRO A 14 -4.37 32.96 -21.19
N SER A 15 -3.46 33.78 -20.68
CA SER A 15 -2.05 33.77 -21.11
C SER A 15 -1.47 32.35 -20.98
N PRO A 16 -0.90 31.76 -22.06
CA PRO A 16 -0.39 30.39 -22.04
C PRO A 16 0.75 30.15 -21.05
N ALA A 17 1.43 31.20 -20.60
CA ALA A 17 2.49 31.12 -19.60
C ALA A 17 1.97 30.73 -18.20
N LEU A 18 0.79 31.22 -17.81
CA LEU A 18 0.18 30.93 -16.50
C LEU A 18 -0.42 29.52 -16.43
N SER A 19 -0.93 29.00 -17.55
CA SER A 19 -1.46 27.63 -17.63
C SER A 19 -0.34 26.58 -17.70
N ALA A 20 0.78 26.89 -18.37
CA ALA A 20 1.96 26.01 -18.39
C ALA A 20 2.67 25.92 -17.03
N SER A 21 2.76 27.02 -16.27
CA SER A 21 3.31 27.01 -14.91
C SER A 21 2.42 26.23 -13.94
N ALA A 22 1.10 26.43 -13.98
CA ALA A 22 0.16 25.69 -13.12
C ALA A 22 0.20 24.17 -13.39
N GLN A 23 0.27 23.75 -14.65
CA GLN A 23 0.38 22.33 -15.02
C GLN A 23 1.70 21.68 -14.57
N THR A 24 2.78 22.46 -14.45
CA THR A 24 4.07 21.96 -13.95
C THR A 24 4.10 21.90 -12.42
N ASP A 25 3.35 22.74 -11.73
CA ASP A 25 3.18 22.70 -10.28
C ASP A 25 2.33 21.52 -9.82
N GLU A 26 1.19 21.26 -10.49
CA GLU A 26 0.34 20.09 -10.22
C GLU A 26 1.09 18.76 -10.43
N GLU A 27 1.90 18.67 -11.48
CA GLU A 27 2.71 17.48 -11.75
C GLU A 27 3.78 17.25 -10.67
N ARG A 28 4.41 18.33 -10.17
CA ARG A 28 5.37 18.25 -9.07
C ARG A 28 4.70 17.84 -7.76
N HIS A 29 3.52 18.39 -7.49
CA HIS A 29 2.72 18.03 -6.33
C HIS A 29 2.34 16.54 -6.36
N TYR A 30 1.77 16.07 -7.47
CA TYR A 30 1.39 14.67 -7.66
C TYR A 30 2.58 13.72 -7.39
N LYS A 31 3.73 13.99 -8.00
CA LYS A 31 4.93 13.15 -7.82
C LYS A 31 5.41 13.13 -6.37
N ARG A 32 5.34 14.26 -5.66
CA ARG A 32 5.68 14.32 -4.23
C ARG A 32 4.71 13.45 -3.42
N THR A 33 3.41 13.58 -3.65
CA THR A 33 2.38 12.79 -2.95
C THR A 33 2.56 11.28 -3.18
N VAL A 34 2.83 10.85 -4.42
CA VAL A 34 3.10 9.43 -4.73
C VAL A 34 4.35 8.93 -3.99
N GLN A 35 5.42 9.73 -3.94
CA GLN A 35 6.65 9.36 -3.24
C GLN A 35 6.45 9.29 -1.72
N GLU A 36 5.69 10.22 -1.15
CA GLU A 36 5.36 10.23 0.28
C GLU A 36 4.50 9.02 0.66
N LEU A 37 3.44 8.74 -0.10
CA LEU A 37 2.62 7.55 0.10
C LEU A 37 3.44 6.26 -0.03
N SER A 38 4.32 6.16 -1.04
CA SER A 38 5.19 4.99 -1.21
C SER A 38 6.09 4.77 0.02
N ARG A 39 6.62 5.85 0.61
CA ARG A 39 7.41 5.78 1.86
C ARG A 39 6.55 5.32 3.03
N LYS A 40 5.32 5.83 3.16
CA LYS A 40 4.38 5.40 4.20
C LYS A 40 4.04 3.91 4.07
N VAL A 41 3.73 3.43 2.87
CA VAL A 41 3.49 1.99 2.61
C VAL A 41 4.69 1.14 3.05
N PHE A 42 5.90 1.57 2.70
CA PHE A 42 7.12 0.88 3.13
C PHE A 42 7.30 0.91 4.66
N GLN A 43 7.03 2.05 5.29
CA GLN A 43 7.09 2.21 6.74
C GLN A 43 6.07 1.31 7.46
N ILE A 44 4.84 1.23 6.96
CA ILE A 44 3.81 0.32 7.51
C ILE A 44 4.29 -1.11 7.40
N ASN A 45 4.81 -1.52 6.23
CA ASN A 45 5.33 -2.88 6.05
C ASN A 45 6.46 -3.22 7.04
N ALA A 46 7.39 -2.28 7.25
CA ALA A 46 8.45 -2.43 8.24
C ALA A 46 7.89 -2.54 9.67
N SER A 47 6.90 -1.71 10.02
CA SER A 47 6.21 -1.78 11.31
C SER A 47 5.50 -3.13 11.50
N VAL A 48 4.81 -3.65 10.48
CA VAL A 48 4.14 -4.97 10.51
C VAL A 48 5.15 -6.08 10.78
N ALA A 49 6.31 -6.05 10.11
CA ALA A 49 7.37 -7.03 10.36
C ALA A 49 7.92 -6.93 11.79
N ASN A 50 8.11 -5.71 12.31
CA ASN A 50 8.56 -5.48 13.69
C ASN A 50 7.52 -5.99 14.70
N ILE A 51 6.24 -5.63 14.54
CA ILE A 51 5.14 -6.09 15.39
C ILE A 51 5.07 -7.61 15.38
N ARG A 52 5.22 -8.26 14.21
CA ARG A 52 5.24 -9.72 14.13
C ARG A 52 6.34 -10.34 14.99
N GLN A 53 7.53 -9.74 14.99
CA GLN A 53 8.63 -10.21 15.84
C GLN A 53 8.34 -9.99 17.33
N LEU A 54 7.71 -8.87 17.71
CA LEU A 54 7.36 -8.59 19.10
C LEU A 54 6.24 -9.51 19.60
N VAL A 55 5.18 -9.71 18.80
CA VAL A 55 4.07 -10.63 19.09
C VAL A 55 4.59 -12.06 19.24
N GLY A 56 5.53 -12.49 18.40
CA GLY A 56 6.16 -13.81 18.54
C GLY A 56 7.01 -14.01 19.80
N GLN A 57 7.26 -12.95 20.58
CA GLN A 57 7.93 -13.02 21.88
C GLN A 57 6.94 -13.01 23.05
N LEU A 58 5.67 -12.67 22.82
CA LEU A 58 4.62 -12.77 23.82
C LEU A 58 4.42 -14.24 24.21
N ASN A 59 3.98 -14.50 25.44
CA ASN A 59 3.84 -15.86 26.00
C ASN A 59 5.14 -16.70 26.06
N THR A 60 6.30 -16.09 25.83
CA THR A 60 7.61 -16.74 26.04
C THR A 60 8.25 -16.27 27.35
N MET A 61 9.40 -16.83 27.71
CA MET A 61 10.23 -16.36 28.84
C MET A 61 10.67 -14.88 28.71
N ARG A 62 10.44 -14.25 27.56
CA ARG A 62 10.77 -12.85 27.26
C ARG A 62 9.55 -11.92 27.39
N ASP A 63 8.38 -12.44 27.75
CA ASP A 63 7.19 -11.61 28.00
C ASP A 63 7.45 -10.70 29.20
N THR A 64 7.39 -9.40 28.96
CA THR A 64 7.58 -8.34 29.96
C THR A 64 6.56 -7.24 29.72
N ALA A 65 6.16 -6.51 30.77
CA ALA A 65 5.24 -5.38 30.64
C ALA A 65 5.69 -4.37 29.58
N ARG A 66 7.00 -4.13 29.46
CA ARG A 66 7.58 -3.26 28.44
C ARG A 66 7.35 -3.77 27.02
N LEU A 67 7.55 -5.07 26.77
CA LEU A 67 7.32 -5.67 25.46
C LEU A 67 5.86 -5.51 25.04
N ARG A 68 4.92 -5.66 25.97
CA ARG A 68 3.48 -5.51 25.73
C ARG A 68 3.11 -4.08 25.38
N GLN A 69 3.61 -3.13 26.16
CA GLN A 69 3.46 -1.71 25.87
C GLN A 69 4.04 -1.35 24.49
N ASP A 70 5.19 -1.94 24.12
CA ASP A 70 5.80 -1.73 22.81
C ASP A 70 4.92 -2.30 21.69
N VAL A 71 4.34 -3.50 21.86
CA VAL A 71 3.38 -4.10 20.91
C VAL A 71 2.17 -3.18 20.74
N HIS A 72 1.51 -2.78 21.83
CA HIS A 72 0.34 -1.91 21.80
C HIS A 72 0.65 -0.57 21.11
N THR A 73 1.72 0.11 21.54
CA THR A 73 2.13 1.42 20.96
C THR A 73 2.46 1.31 19.47
N LYS A 74 3.12 0.23 19.04
CA LYS A 74 3.45 -0.01 17.64
C LYS A 74 2.22 -0.36 16.82
N MET A 75 1.28 -1.13 17.36
CA MET A 75 0.01 -1.39 16.69
C MET A 75 -0.78 -0.11 16.49
N GLU A 76 -0.93 0.72 17.53
CA GLU A 76 -1.73 1.94 17.45
C GLU A 76 -1.12 2.96 16.48
N SER A 77 0.19 3.21 16.58
CA SER A 77 0.87 4.10 15.61
C SER A 77 0.81 3.59 14.17
N THR A 78 0.84 2.27 13.96
CA THR A 78 0.69 1.67 12.63
C THR A 78 -0.75 1.81 12.13
N ARG A 79 -1.75 1.68 13.00
CA ARG A 79 -3.16 1.87 12.68
C ARG A 79 -3.43 3.30 12.23
N GLU A 80 -2.93 4.31 12.94
CA GLU A 80 -3.04 5.72 12.53
C GLU A 80 -2.31 6.01 11.20
N LEU A 81 -1.15 5.38 10.98
CA LEU A 81 -0.44 5.50 9.70
C LEU A 81 -1.24 4.87 8.55
N VAL A 82 -1.93 3.76 8.79
CA VAL A 82 -2.84 3.14 7.81
C VAL A 82 -4.02 4.07 7.51
N LYS A 83 -4.68 4.67 8.51
CA LYS A 83 -5.79 5.61 8.29
C LYS A 83 -5.38 6.82 7.46
N THR A 84 -4.30 7.48 7.85
CA THR A 84 -3.80 8.67 7.13
C THR A 84 -3.41 8.32 5.69
N THR A 85 -2.75 7.19 5.47
CA THR A 85 -2.39 6.69 4.14
C THR A 85 -3.63 6.39 3.29
N THR A 86 -4.69 5.80 3.86
CA THR A 86 -5.96 5.55 3.16
C THR A 86 -6.59 6.85 2.68
N SER A 87 -6.69 7.86 3.53
CA SER A 87 -7.27 9.17 3.18
C SER A 87 -6.48 9.87 2.07
N GLU A 88 -5.15 9.86 2.17
CA GLU A 88 -4.27 10.44 1.15
C GLU A 88 -4.34 9.67 -0.18
N LEU A 89 -4.48 8.34 -0.14
CA LEU A 89 -4.62 7.51 -1.32
C LEU A 89 -5.97 7.76 -2.02
N LYS A 90 -7.06 7.94 -1.26
CA LYS A 90 -8.37 8.37 -1.80
C LYS A 90 -8.25 9.72 -2.49
N ALA A 91 -7.67 10.72 -1.82
CA ALA A 91 -7.43 12.03 -2.41
C ALA A 91 -6.56 11.94 -3.68
N LEU A 92 -5.53 11.07 -3.69
CA LEU A 92 -4.70 10.83 -4.87
C LEU A 92 -5.51 10.24 -6.03
N SER A 93 -6.49 9.37 -5.75
CA SER A 93 -7.32 8.74 -6.78
C SER A 93 -8.31 9.71 -7.46
N GLU A 94 -8.72 10.77 -6.77
CA GLU A 94 -9.60 11.81 -7.29
C GLU A 94 -8.90 12.78 -8.26
N PHE A 95 -7.56 12.81 -8.28
CA PHE A 95 -6.81 13.67 -9.22
C PHE A 95 -7.07 13.29 -10.68
N GLN A 96 -7.82 14.13 -11.39
CA GLN A 96 -8.14 13.95 -12.80
C GLN A 96 -7.06 14.57 -13.70
N GLN A 97 -6.57 13.80 -14.68
CA GLN A 97 -5.67 14.33 -15.71
C GLN A 97 -6.34 14.47 -17.07
N THR A 98 -6.25 15.67 -17.65
CA THR A 98 -6.79 15.99 -18.98
C THR A 98 -5.98 15.41 -20.13
N ASN A 99 -4.66 15.26 -19.97
CA ASN A 99 -3.77 14.67 -20.97
C ASN A 99 -3.87 13.11 -20.98
N PRO A 100 -4.26 12.48 -22.10
CA PRO A 100 -4.47 11.02 -22.18
C PRO A 100 -3.24 10.17 -21.81
N SER A 101 -2.05 10.54 -22.28
CA SER A 101 -0.82 9.77 -22.05
C SER A 101 -0.39 9.84 -20.59
N LYS A 102 -0.42 11.05 -20.00
CA LYS A 102 -0.10 11.22 -18.58
C LYS A 102 -1.18 10.64 -17.66
N ARG A 103 -2.44 10.62 -18.09
CA ARG A 103 -3.54 9.97 -17.35
C ARG A 103 -3.31 8.47 -17.20
N ARG A 104 -2.84 7.81 -18.25
CA ARG A 104 -2.52 6.37 -18.21
C ARG A 104 -1.35 6.07 -17.27
N ALA A 105 -0.26 6.85 -17.36
CA ALA A 105 0.89 6.67 -16.48
C ALA A 105 0.50 6.82 -14.99
N ARG A 106 -0.26 7.87 -14.66
CA ARG A 106 -0.75 8.08 -13.28
C ARG A 106 -1.66 6.97 -12.77
N ARG A 107 -2.57 6.46 -13.60
CA ARG A 107 -3.45 5.35 -13.22
C ARG A 107 -2.66 4.08 -12.89
N LEU A 108 -1.61 3.78 -13.65
CA LEU A 108 -0.73 2.64 -13.38
C LEU A 108 0.03 2.82 -12.05
N GLU A 109 0.54 4.02 -11.79
CA GLU A 109 1.22 4.33 -10.51
C GLU A 109 0.26 4.22 -9.32
N GLN A 110 -0.94 4.80 -9.43
CA GLN A 110 -2.00 4.69 -8.42
C GLN A 110 -2.41 3.23 -8.19
N GLN A 111 -2.65 2.45 -9.25
CA GLN A 111 -2.98 1.02 -9.15
C GLN A 111 -1.93 0.22 -8.40
N LYS A 112 -0.66 0.40 -8.78
CA LYS A 112 0.45 -0.30 -8.12
C LYS A 112 0.49 0.07 -6.64
N LEU A 113 0.41 1.36 -6.32
CA LEU A 113 0.47 1.86 -4.96
C LEU A 113 -0.70 1.37 -4.11
N THR A 114 -1.92 1.39 -4.64
CA THR A 114 -3.11 0.84 -3.98
C THR A 114 -2.97 -0.66 -3.76
N GLY A 115 -2.52 -1.40 -4.76
CA GLY A 115 -2.32 -2.86 -4.64
C GLY A 115 -1.24 -3.22 -3.60
N ASP A 116 -0.13 -2.48 -3.56
CA ASP A 116 0.92 -2.70 -2.57
C ASP A 116 0.43 -2.31 -1.16
N PHE A 117 -0.29 -1.20 -1.02
CA PHE A 117 -0.88 -0.79 0.25
C PHE A 117 -1.91 -1.80 0.77
N HIS A 118 -2.80 -2.29 -0.10
CA HIS A 118 -3.79 -3.31 0.23
C HIS A 118 -3.15 -4.57 0.82
N LYS A 119 -2.08 -5.08 0.20
CA LYS A 119 -1.34 -6.25 0.71
C LYS A 119 -0.75 -5.99 2.11
N VAL A 120 -0.22 -4.80 2.34
CA VAL A 120 0.38 -4.46 3.64
C VAL A 120 -0.70 -4.31 4.72
N VAL A 121 -1.86 -3.72 4.40
CA VAL A 121 -3.00 -3.63 5.32
C VAL A 121 -3.55 -5.02 5.66
N GLU A 122 -3.64 -5.92 4.68
CA GLU A 122 -4.03 -7.32 4.90
C GLU A 122 -3.08 -8.04 5.88
N GLN A 123 -1.77 -7.88 5.68
CA GLN A 123 -0.77 -8.44 6.59
C GLN A 123 -0.87 -7.84 8.00
N PHE A 124 -1.18 -6.55 8.10
CA PHE A 124 -1.39 -5.87 9.37
C PHE A 124 -2.63 -6.40 10.11
N GLN A 125 -3.73 -6.61 9.39
CA GLN A 125 -4.94 -7.20 9.97
C GLN A 125 -4.67 -8.63 10.49
N ASN A 126 -3.92 -9.42 9.72
CA ASN A 126 -3.57 -10.77 10.13
C ASN A 126 -2.70 -10.78 11.40
N ILE A 127 -1.74 -9.86 11.54
CA ILE A 127 -0.94 -9.81 12.77
C ILE A 127 -1.74 -9.34 13.99
N GLN A 128 -2.75 -8.46 13.81
CA GLN A 128 -3.68 -8.11 14.87
C GLN A 128 -4.48 -9.33 15.35
N ARG A 129 -5.00 -10.16 14.43
CA ARG A 129 -5.71 -11.40 14.79
C ARG A 129 -4.82 -12.34 15.61
N VAL A 130 -3.59 -12.58 15.14
CA VAL A 130 -2.62 -13.42 15.85
C VAL A 130 -2.30 -12.86 17.24
N SER A 131 -2.12 -11.54 17.37
CA SER A 131 -1.87 -10.93 18.68
C SER A 131 -3.05 -11.11 19.63
N ALA A 132 -4.29 -10.94 19.16
CA ALA A 132 -5.47 -11.15 19.99
C ALA A 132 -5.60 -12.62 20.43
N GLU A 133 -5.29 -13.57 19.54
CA GLU A 133 -5.28 -15.00 19.87
C GLU A 133 -4.23 -15.34 20.94
N VAL A 134 -3.00 -14.87 20.77
CA VAL A 134 -1.91 -15.06 21.75
C VAL A 134 -2.27 -14.45 23.11
N THR A 135 -2.85 -13.25 23.14
CA THR A 135 -3.27 -12.61 24.39
C THR A 135 -4.45 -13.34 25.03
N ARG A 136 -5.43 -13.83 24.25
CA ARG A 136 -6.54 -14.64 24.78
C ARG A 136 -6.04 -15.93 25.44
N GLU A 137 -5.11 -16.64 24.79
CA GLU A 137 -4.52 -17.85 25.35
C GLU A 137 -3.83 -17.60 26.70
N TYR A 138 -3.18 -16.44 26.85
CA TYR A 138 -2.62 -16.01 28.13
C TYR A 138 -3.70 -15.80 29.19
N VAL A 139 -4.75 -15.04 28.85
CA VAL A 139 -5.87 -14.74 29.75
C VAL A 139 -6.55 -16.03 30.21
N ASP A 140 -6.84 -16.95 29.30
CA ASP A 140 -7.50 -18.22 29.63
C ASP A 140 -6.65 -19.05 30.61
N ARG A 141 -5.34 -19.17 30.36
CA ARG A 141 -4.42 -19.85 31.29
C ARG A 141 -4.34 -19.16 32.66
N ALA A 142 -4.28 -17.83 32.67
CA ALA A 142 -4.19 -17.06 33.91
C ALA A 142 -5.48 -17.20 34.74
N LYS A 143 -6.65 -17.14 34.11
CA LYS A 143 -7.95 -17.39 34.76
C LYS A 143 -8.05 -18.79 35.33
N HIS A 144 -7.60 -19.81 34.59
CA HIS A 144 -7.57 -21.18 35.10
C HIS A 144 -6.62 -21.34 36.29
N ALA A 145 -5.50 -20.61 36.35
CA ALA A 145 -4.58 -20.64 37.48
C ALA A 145 -5.14 -19.93 38.73
N VAL A 146 -5.83 -18.80 38.54
CA VAL A 146 -6.44 -18.03 39.64
C VAL A 146 -7.69 -18.72 40.19
N HIS A 147 -8.59 -19.19 39.33
CA HIS A 147 -9.88 -19.80 39.74
C HIS A 147 -9.84 -21.33 39.86
N GLY A 148 -8.85 -22.02 39.28
CA GLY A 148 -8.68 -23.47 39.43
C GLY A 148 -8.27 -23.89 40.84
N SER A 149 -7.80 -22.94 41.65
CA SER A 149 -7.49 -23.12 43.08
C SER A 149 -8.76 -23.32 43.93
N ASP A 150 -9.97 -23.06 43.41
CA ASP A 150 -11.23 -23.27 44.14
C ASP A 150 -11.62 -24.76 44.33
N THR A 151 -10.80 -25.69 43.84
CA THR A 151 -10.89 -27.12 44.18
C THR A 151 -10.08 -27.46 45.42
N TYR A 152 -10.36 -26.78 46.54
CA TYR A 152 -9.92 -27.28 47.85
C TYR A 152 -10.78 -28.49 48.21
N GLU A 153 -10.23 -29.69 48.03
CA GLU A 153 -10.68 -30.88 48.74
C GLU A 153 -10.64 -30.59 50.24
N ASP A 154 -11.80 -30.71 50.87
CA ASP A 154 -12.05 -30.61 52.30
C ASP A 154 -11.27 -31.69 53.05
N HIS A 155 -10.00 -31.43 53.34
CA HIS A 155 -9.22 -32.26 54.26
C HIS A 155 -9.33 -31.70 55.68
N GLU A 156 -10.40 -32.13 56.37
CA GLU A 156 -10.48 -32.12 57.83
C GLU A 156 -9.37 -33.01 58.41
N GLU A 157 -8.18 -32.45 58.68
CA GLU A 157 -7.15 -33.15 59.45
C GLU A 157 -7.01 -32.55 60.86
N SER A 158 -7.54 -33.31 61.83
CA SER A 158 -7.45 -33.07 63.26
C SER A 158 -5.98 -33.04 63.72
N THR A 159 -5.46 -31.87 64.12
CA THR A 159 -4.13 -31.72 64.75
C THR A 159 -4.19 -31.03 66.14
N PRO A 160 -3.31 -31.40 67.11
CA PRO A 160 -3.48 -31.11 68.53
C PRO A 160 -3.20 -29.65 68.95
N LEU A 161 -3.84 -29.26 70.06
CA LEU A 161 -4.17 -27.89 70.48
C LEU A 161 -3.05 -26.96 71.01
N LEU A 162 -1.75 -27.31 70.94
CA LEU A 162 -0.72 -26.62 71.76
C LEU A 162 0.26 -25.67 71.04
N GLY A 163 0.08 -25.37 69.74
CA GLY A 163 0.93 -24.42 68.97
C GLY A 163 0.19 -23.26 68.27
N LYS A 164 -1.08 -23.02 68.61
CA LYS A 164 -2.03 -22.30 67.74
C LYS A 164 -1.69 -20.84 67.44
N GLN A 165 -1.11 -20.06 68.36
CA GLN A 165 -1.01 -18.61 68.16
C GLN A 165 0.06 -18.19 67.13
N GLN A 166 1.24 -18.84 67.14
CA GLN A 166 2.31 -18.54 66.20
C GLN A 166 2.04 -19.14 64.80
N GLN A 167 1.42 -20.31 64.76
CA GLN A 167 1.00 -20.97 63.51
C GLN A 167 -0.18 -20.25 62.84
N GLN A 168 -1.11 -19.66 63.61
CA GLN A 168 -2.23 -18.88 63.08
C GLN A 168 -1.78 -17.52 62.52
N GLN A 169 -0.71 -16.93 63.07
CA GLN A 169 -0.12 -15.70 62.56
C GLN A 169 0.67 -15.93 61.25
N GLN A 170 1.41 -17.05 61.14
CA GLN A 170 2.03 -17.48 59.88
C GLN A 170 0.99 -17.76 58.79
N ARG A 171 -0.10 -18.47 59.12
CA ARG A 171 -1.19 -18.76 58.17
C ARG A 171 -1.88 -17.48 57.67
N ARG A 172 -2.02 -16.46 58.51
CA ARG A 172 -2.56 -15.14 58.13
C ARG A 172 -1.64 -14.39 57.17
N VAL A 173 -0.33 -14.45 57.38
CA VAL A 173 0.65 -13.83 56.47
C VAL A 173 0.65 -14.55 55.13
N GLU A 174 0.61 -15.88 55.13
CA GLU A 174 0.53 -16.70 53.91
C GLU A 174 -0.76 -16.44 53.12
N LEU A 175 -1.93 -16.39 53.78
CA LEU A 175 -3.18 -15.98 53.14
C LEU A 175 -3.11 -14.56 52.58
N SER A 176 -2.51 -13.61 53.31
CA SER A 176 -2.40 -12.22 52.86
C SER A 176 -1.48 -12.07 51.65
N VAL A 177 -0.42 -12.86 51.56
CA VAL A 177 0.48 -12.88 50.39
C VAL A 177 -0.24 -13.48 49.20
N LEU A 178 -0.97 -14.59 49.40
CA LEU A 178 -1.78 -15.22 48.35
C LEU A 178 -2.87 -14.28 47.81
N ASP A 179 -3.52 -13.51 48.69
CA ASP A 179 -4.54 -12.52 48.33
C ASP A 179 -3.97 -11.37 47.48
N ASN A 180 -2.78 -10.86 47.83
CA ASN A 180 -2.09 -9.85 47.03
C ASN A 180 -1.65 -10.40 45.65
N ASP A 181 -1.20 -11.65 45.59
CA ASP A 181 -0.82 -12.30 44.34
C ASP A 181 -2.04 -12.53 43.43
N ILE A 182 -3.20 -12.87 44.01
CA ILE A 182 -4.46 -12.99 43.28
C ILE A 182 -4.89 -11.61 42.73
N GLU A 183 -4.90 -10.57 43.56
CA GLU A 183 -5.29 -9.21 43.14
C GLU A 183 -4.41 -8.70 41.99
N TYR A 184 -3.09 -8.93 42.07
CA TYR A 184 -2.16 -8.57 41.00
C TYR A 184 -2.44 -9.33 39.70
N ASN A 185 -2.69 -10.64 39.78
CA ASN A 185 -3.00 -11.46 38.62
C ASN A 185 -4.35 -11.08 37.98
N GLU A 186 -5.36 -10.78 38.78
CA GLU A 186 -6.66 -10.30 38.28
C GLU A 186 -6.54 -8.94 37.58
N ALA A 187 -5.78 -8.00 38.15
CA ALA A 187 -5.51 -6.71 37.51
C ALA A 187 -4.83 -6.88 36.15
N LEU A 188 -3.84 -7.78 36.05
CA LEU A 188 -3.15 -8.08 34.80
C LEU A 188 -4.09 -8.78 33.79
N ILE A 189 -4.95 -9.70 34.23
CA ILE A 189 -5.97 -10.33 33.37
C ILE A 189 -6.88 -9.25 32.77
N ASN A 190 -7.40 -8.34 33.59
CA ASN A 190 -8.28 -7.25 33.15
C ASN A 190 -7.59 -6.32 32.14
N GLU A 191 -6.31 -5.99 32.35
CA GLU A 191 -5.49 -5.21 31.40
C GLU A 191 -5.44 -5.92 30.04
N ARG A 192 -5.15 -7.23 30.03
CA ARG A 192 -5.08 -8.01 28.78
C ARG A 192 -6.42 -8.14 28.07
N GLU A 193 -7.52 -8.25 28.79
CA GLU A 193 -8.85 -8.24 28.18
C GLU A 193 -9.18 -6.91 27.52
N SER A 194 -8.79 -5.79 28.15
CA SER A 194 -8.90 -4.47 27.52
C SER A 194 -8.07 -4.39 26.24
N GLU A 195 -6.82 -4.88 26.26
CA GLU A 195 -5.97 -4.94 25.07
C GLU A 195 -6.63 -5.75 23.93
N ILE A 196 -7.26 -6.89 24.25
CA ILE A 196 -7.97 -7.70 23.25
C ILE A 196 -9.11 -6.90 22.60
N ASN A 197 -9.93 -6.21 23.41
CA ASN A 197 -11.03 -5.40 22.91
C ASN A 197 -10.54 -4.28 21.97
N GLU A 198 -9.43 -3.63 22.29
CA GLU A 198 -8.82 -2.60 21.44
C GLU A 198 -8.25 -3.16 20.13
N ILE A 199 -7.69 -4.37 20.16
CA ILE A 199 -7.24 -5.07 18.95
C ILE A 199 -8.45 -5.41 18.07
N GLU A 200 -9.53 -5.94 18.66
CA GLU A 200 -10.77 -6.26 17.93
C GLU A 200 -11.40 -5.04 17.26
N GLN A 201 -11.50 -3.92 17.97
CA GLN A 201 -11.97 -2.65 17.40
C GLN A 201 -11.12 -2.22 16.20
N GLY A 202 -9.80 -2.36 16.30
CA GLY A 202 -8.91 -2.11 15.17
C GLY A 202 -9.14 -3.02 13.98
N ILE A 203 -9.44 -4.30 14.21
CA ILE A 203 -9.74 -5.24 13.13
C ILE A 203 -11.01 -4.80 12.39
N VAL A 204 -12.04 -4.32 13.12
CA VAL A 204 -13.26 -3.78 12.51
C VAL A 204 -12.94 -2.58 11.63
N GLU A 205 -12.18 -1.61 12.15
CA GLU A 205 -11.76 -0.43 11.39
C GLU A 205 -10.92 -0.80 10.16
N LEU A 206 -10.00 -1.76 10.29
CA LEU A 206 -9.23 -2.26 9.15
C LEU A 206 -10.12 -2.92 8.08
N ASN A 207 -11.23 -3.56 8.46
CA ASN A 207 -12.19 -4.09 7.49
C ASN A 207 -12.90 -2.99 6.70
N GLU A 208 -13.23 -1.86 7.34
CA GLU A 208 -13.79 -0.70 6.64
C GLU A 208 -12.79 -0.15 5.63
N ILE A 209 -11.54 0.04 6.05
CA ILE A 209 -10.44 0.45 5.17
C ILE A 209 -10.26 -0.56 4.03
N PHE A 210 -10.34 -1.86 4.30
CA PHE A 210 -10.20 -2.88 3.27
C PHE A 210 -11.29 -2.79 2.20
N ARG A 211 -12.54 -2.52 2.60
CA ARG A 211 -13.64 -2.28 1.66
C ARG A 211 -13.41 -1.02 0.83
N ASP A 212 -12.95 0.05 1.47
CA ASP A 212 -12.60 1.31 0.81
C ASP A 212 -11.45 1.17 -0.19
N LEU A 213 -10.45 0.33 0.11
CA LEU A 213 -9.40 0.01 -0.85
C LEU A 213 -9.94 -0.87 -1.98
N GLY A 214 -10.84 -1.80 -1.67
CA GLY A 214 -11.52 -2.63 -2.65
C GLY A 214 -12.28 -1.82 -3.70
N THR A 215 -12.97 -0.75 -3.32
CA THR A 215 -13.66 0.13 -4.28
C THR A 215 -12.66 0.85 -5.20
N ILE A 216 -11.58 1.39 -4.64
CA ILE A 216 -10.50 2.03 -5.41
C ILE A 216 -9.87 1.04 -6.42
N VAL A 217 -9.63 -0.20 -6.01
CA VAL A 217 -9.06 -1.24 -6.89
C VAL A 217 -10.05 -1.65 -7.98
N THR A 218 -11.31 -1.87 -7.64
CA THR A 218 -12.35 -2.32 -8.59
C THR A 218 -12.61 -1.28 -9.68
N GLU A 219 -12.68 0.00 -9.31
CA GLU A 219 -12.78 1.12 -10.25
C GLU A 219 -11.59 1.20 -11.22
N GLN A 220 -10.43 0.72 -10.77
CA GLN A 220 -9.20 0.72 -11.56
C GLN A 220 -9.02 -0.55 -12.40
N GLN A 221 -9.69 -1.68 -12.09
CA GLN A 221 -9.44 -3.00 -12.70
C GLN A 221 -10.06 -3.19 -14.10
N SER A 222 -11.04 -2.36 -14.48
CA SER A 222 -11.67 -2.34 -15.82
C SER A 222 -10.70 -2.00 -16.98
N LEU A 223 -9.46 -1.59 -16.70
CA LEU A 223 -8.53 -1.06 -17.71
C LEU A 223 -7.28 -1.93 -17.99
N LEU A 224 -7.03 -2.99 -17.21
CA LEU A 224 -5.89 -3.89 -17.44
C LEU A 224 -5.99 -4.67 -18.77
N ASP A 225 -7.19 -5.08 -19.17
CA ASP A 225 -7.45 -5.66 -20.50
C ASP A 225 -7.03 -4.72 -21.65
N ASN A 226 -7.15 -3.41 -21.45
CA ASN A 226 -6.77 -2.42 -22.46
C ASN A 226 -5.26 -2.11 -22.47
N ILE A 227 -4.51 -2.52 -21.43
CA ILE A 227 -3.07 -2.31 -21.34
C ILE A 227 -2.30 -3.38 -22.11
N GLU A 228 -2.66 -4.65 -21.94
CA GLU A 228 -2.11 -5.76 -22.74
C GLU A 228 -2.39 -5.52 -24.23
N THR A 229 -3.64 -5.18 -24.56
CA THR A 229 -4.05 -4.85 -25.93
C THR A 229 -3.26 -3.66 -26.54
N ASN A 230 -2.90 -2.64 -25.74
CA ASN A 230 -2.14 -1.49 -26.23
C ASN A 230 -0.62 -1.68 -26.26
N VAL A 231 -0.04 -2.46 -25.34
CA VAL A 231 1.39 -2.83 -25.43
C VAL A 231 1.61 -3.75 -26.63
N GLN A 232 0.68 -4.67 -26.86
CA GLN A 232 0.66 -5.52 -28.04
C GLN A 232 0.45 -4.70 -29.33
N SER A 233 -0.41 -3.67 -29.30
CA SER A 233 -0.59 -2.78 -30.45
C SER A 233 0.65 -1.90 -30.73
N VAL A 234 1.34 -1.40 -29.70
CA VAL A 234 2.60 -0.65 -29.89
C VAL A 234 3.71 -1.54 -30.46
N GLY A 235 3.84 -2.78 -29.96
CA GLY A 235 4.76 -3.77 -30.52
C GLY A 235 4.44 -4.09 -31.98
N SER A 236 3.17 -4.33 -32.30
CA SER A 236 2.69 -4.57 -33.68
C SER A 236 2.95 -3.37 -34.59
N ASN A 237 2.64 -2.15 -34.13
CA ASN A 237 2.83 -0.92 -34.92
C ASN A 237 4.30 -0.62 -35.17
N ALA A 238 5.18 -0.87 -34.18
CA ALA A 238 6.63 -0.71 -34.35
C ALA A 238 7.19 -1.73 -35.36
N MET A 239 6.70 -2.97 -35.32
CA MET A 239 7.08 -4.01 -36.28
C MET A 239 6.63 -3.67 -37.70
N GLN A 240 5.38 -3.22 -37.87
CA GLN A 240 4.88 -2.75 -39.18
C GLN A 240 5.63 -1.52 -39.68
N ALA A 241 5.96 -0.56 -38.80
CA ALA A 241 6.76 0.61 -39.17
C ALA A 241 8.18 0.22 -39.63
N ALA A 242 8.80 -0.76 -38.99
CA ALA A 242 10.10 -1.29 -39.41
C ALA A 242 10.01 -1.99 -40.77
N GLU A 243 8.95 -2.74 -41.03
CA GLU A 243 8.70 -3.40 -42.32
C GLU A 243 8.46 -2.39 -43.45
N GLN A 244 7.67 -1.34 -43.18
CA GLN A 244 7.44 -0.24 -44.12
C GLN A 244 8.74 0.52 -44.41
N LEU A 245 9.58 0.77 -43.40
CA LEU A 245 10.87 1.44 -43.59
C LEU A 245 11.84 0.57 -44.42
N SER A 246 11.87 -0.73 -44.16
CA SER A 246 12.65 -1.69 -44.95
C SER A 246 12.19 -1.70 -46.42
N SER A 247 10.88 -1.84 -46.65
CA SER A 247 10.28 -1.84 -47.99
C SER A 247 10.53 -0.53 -48.73
N ALA A 248 10.40 0.61 -48.05
CA ALA A 248 10.70 1.93 -48.61
C ALA A 248 12.17 2.05 -49.01
N SER A 249 13.09 1.52 -48.21
CA SER A 249 14.54 1.53 -48.52
C SER A 249 14.86 0.70 -49.77
N GLU A 250 14.20 -0.46 -49.94
CA GLU A 250 14.37 -1.30 -51.12
C GLU A 250 13.81 -0.64 -52.38
N HIS A 251 12.62 -0.03 -52.27
CA HIS A 251 12.01 0.74 -53.36
C HIS A 251 12.89 1.91 -53.77
N GLN A 252 13.46 2.65 -52.81
CA GLN A 252 14.38 3.75 -53.08
C GLN A 252 15.66 3.25 -53.77
N ARG A 253 16.23 2.13 -53.32
CA ARG A 253 17.42 1.52 -53.94
C ARG A 253 17.15 1.08 -55.38
N ARG A 254 15.98 0.50 -55.65
CA ARG A 254 15.58 0.09 -57.00
C ARG A 254 15.31 1.30 -57.90
N ALA A 255 14.60 2.31 -57.40
CA ALA A 255 14.34 3.55 -58.12
C ALA A 255 15.64 4.27 -58.51
N ASN A 256 16.63 4.31 -57.62
CA ASN A 256 17.94 4.92 -57.92
C ASN A 256 18.69 4.19 -59.04
N LYS A 257 18.62 2.84 -59.09
CA LYS A 257 19.18 2.06 -60.19
C LYS A 257 18.49 2.36 -61.52
N THR A 258 17.16 2.44 -61.53
CA THR A 258 16.40 2.75 -62.74
C THR A 258 16.67 4.18 -63.22
N LYS A 259 16.71 5.15 -62.30
CA LYS A 259 17.07 6.55 -62.63
C LYS A 259 18.47 6.65 -63.23
N PHE A 260 19.44 5.91 -62.68
CA PHE A 260 20.79 5.89 -63.23
C PHE A 260 20.83 5.32 -64.65
N CYS A 261 20.12 4.22 -64.92
CA CYS A 261 20.04 3.67 -66.28
C CYS A 261 19.39 4.66 -67.27
N ILE A 262 18.28 5.30 -66.89
CA ILE A 262 17.60 6.30 -67.75
C ILE A 262 18.54 7.49 -68.04
N LEU A 263 19.26 7.98 -67.03
CA LEU A 263 20.24 9.06 -67.20
C LEU A 263 21.37 8.66 -68.16
N LEU A 264 21.89 7.43 -68.04
CA LEU A 264 22.96 6.91 -68.91
C LEU A 264 22.50 6.82 -70.38
N PHE A 265 21.28 6.31 -70.61
CA PHE A 265 20.68 6.28 -71.95
C PHE A 265 20.48 7.68 -72.53
N ALA A 266 20.01 8.65 -71.73
CA ALA A 266 19.83 10.03 -72.18
C ALA A 266 21.17 10.69 -72.59
N ILE A 267 22.25 10.44 -71.85
CA ILE A 267 23.59 10.95 -72.17
C ILE A 267 24.09 10.36 -73.50
N ILE A 268 23.97 9.03 -73.68
CA ILE A 268 24.38 8.37 -74.92
C ILE A 268 23.60 8.91 -76.12
N PHE A 269 22.28 9.07 -75.98
CA PHE A 269 21.44 9.63 -77.04
C PHE A 269 21.88 11.05 -77.44
N MET A 270 22.16 11.92 -76.46
CA MET A 270 22.66 13.28 -76.72
C MET A 270 24.00 13.29 -77.45
N LEU A 271 24.93 12.38 -77.11
CA LEU A 271 26.22 12.26 -77.79
C LEU A 271 26.07 11.83 -79.25
N VAL A 272 25.18 10.88 -79.54
CA VAL A 272 24.91 10.43 -80.92
C VAL A 272 24.34 11.58 -81.76
N VAL A 273 23.38 12.33 -81.23
CA VAL A 273 22.79 13.49 -81.92
C VAL A 273 23.87 14.55 -82.21
N LEU A 274 24.75 14.84 -81.25
CA LEU A 274 25.86 15.77 -81.45
C LEU A 274 26.86 15.31 -82.51
N LEU A 275 27.20 14.02 -82.53
CA LEU A 275 28.11 13.46 -83.54
C LEU A 275 27.52 13.59 -84.95
N ILE A 276 26.23 13.31 -85.12
CA ILE A 276 25.54 13.46 -86.42
C ILE A 276 25.48 14.94 -86.84
N ALA A 277 25.30 15.85 -85.90
CA ALA A 277 25.25 17.29 -86.21
C ALA A 277 26.63 17.89 -86.56
N LEU A 278 27.72 17.26 -86.08
CA LEU A 278 29.10 17.69 -86.32
C LEU A 278 29.79 16.97 -87.50
N SER A 279 29.23 15.85 -87.97
CA SER A 279 29.66 15.12 -89.17
C SER A 279 29.06 15.71 -90.44
#